data_AF-A0A7Y9MSQ6-F1
#
_entry.id   AF-A0A7Y9MSQ6-F1
#
_cell.length_a   1.000
_cell.length_b   1.000
_cell.length_c   1.000
_cell.angle_alpha   90.00
_cell.angle_beta   90.00
_cell.angle_gamma   90.00
#
_symmetry.space_group_name_H-M   'P 1'
#
loop_
_entity.id
_entity.type
_entity.pdbx_description
1 polymer ?
#
loop_
_entity_poly.entity_id
_entity_poly.type
_entity_poly.pdbx_seq_one_letter_code
_entity_poly.pdbx_strand_id
1 'polypeptide(L)'
;MVVARNGVPYLACIMAETRSGPYYIATAPTPQALDGLGKTLRERNSVRGQTEDPVAILAVWYEECENEVAALLRAAEISRLSHCWQRGLIESFNPQWLDLSGLSVGFPWIFTLPERKGLSYHLVTDL
;
A
#
# COMPACT_ATOMS: atom_id res chain seq x y z
N MET A 1 -25.35 -13.62 13.66
CA MET A 1 -24.46 -14.08 14.73
C MET A 1 -23.17 -13.30 14.58
N VAL A 2 -22.94 -12.27 15.40
CA VAL A 2 -21.71 -11.47 15.33
C VAL A 2 -20.65 -12.29 16.07
N VAL A 3 -19.73 -12.91 15.34
CA VAL A 3 -18.57 -13.57 15.93
C VAL A 3 -17.74 -12.47 16.59
N ALA A 4 -17.58 -12.57 17.91
CA ALA A 4 -16.70 -11.66 18.65
C ALA A 4 -15.28 -11.77 18.06
N ARG A 5 -14.74 -10.65 17.57
CA ARG A 5 -13.37 -10.56 17.09
C ARG A 5 -12.44 -10.79 18.28
N ASN A 6 -11.82 -11.96 18.36
CA ASN A 6 -10.97 -12.34 19.49
C ASN A 6 -9.48 -11.99 19.24
N GLY A 7 -9.20 -11.06 18.32
CA GLY A 7 -7.85 -10.62 17.97
C GLY A 7 -7.73 -9.10 17.89
N VAL A 8 -6.50 -8.61 18.05
CA VAL A 8 -6.15 -7.22 17.74
C VAL A 8 -6.12 -7.09 16.22
N PRO A 9 -6.96 -6.24 15.60
CA PRO A 9 -7.00 -6.07 14.16
C PRO A 9 -5.62 -5.77 13.57
N TYR A 10 -5.37 -6.28 12.37
CA TYR A 10 -4.11 -6.09 11.64
C TYR A 10 -4.42 -5.93 10.15
N LEU A 11 -3.52 -5.33 9.39
CA LEU A 11 -3.74 -5.05 7.98
C LEU A 11 -2.93 -5.97 7.09
N ALA A 12 -3.54 -6.49 6.04
CA ALA A 12 -2.83 -6.86 4.81
C ALA A 12 -2.83 -5.65 3.87
N CYS A 13 -1.71 -5.35 3.22
CA CYS A 13 -1.60 -4.16 2.38
C CYS A 13 -0.81 -4.40 1.10
N ILE A 14 -1.11 -3.58 0.09
CA ILE A 14 -0.31 -3.46 -1.13
C ILE A 14 0.29 -2.07 -1.16
N MET A 15 1.62 -2.03 -1.30
CA MET A 15 2.40 -0.81 -1.47
C MET A 15 2.93 -0.73 -2.90
N ALA A 16 3.05 0.48 -3.45
CA ALA A 16 3.54 0.68 -4.81
C ALA A 16 4.38 1.96 -4.92
N GLU A 17 5.32 1.92 -5.87
CA GLU A 17 6.07 3.10 -6.33
C GLU A 17 5.31 3.81 -7.46
N THR A 18 4.74 3.03 -8.38
CA THR A 18 4.03 3.49 -9.58
C THR A 18 2.89 2.52 -9.90
N ARG A 19 1.92 2.95 -10.71
CA ARG A 19 0.77 2.11 -11.09
C ARG A 19 1.19 0.91 -11.93
N SER A 20 2.17 1.09 -12.81
CA SER A 20 2.68 0.03 -13.69
C SER A 20 3.79 -0.82 -13.07
N GLY A 21 4.33 -0.41 -11.92
CA GLY A 21 5.52 -0.99 -11.30
C GLY A 21 5.26 -2.27 -10.49
N PRO A 22 6.31 -2.82 -9.85
CA PRO A 22 6.14 -3.92 -8.92
C PRO A 22 5.32 -3.49 -7.70
N TYR A 23 4.54 -4.43 -7.16
CA TYR A 23 3.78 -4.23 -5.95
C TYR A 23 4.45 -4.96 -4.78
N TYR A 24 4.50 -4.30 -3.63
CA TYR A 24 5.03 -4.87 -2.40
C TYR A 24 3.84 -5.25 -1.52
N ILE A 25 3.63 -6.55 -1.34
CA ILE A 25 2.60 -7.05 -0.43
C ILE A 25 3.21 -7.20 0.96
N ALA A 26 2.55 -6.65 1.97
CA ALA A 26 3.04 -6.59 3.33
C ALA A 26 1.89 -6.61 4.34
N THR A 27 2.23 -6.47 5.62
CA THR A 27 1.26 -6.32 6.70
C THR A 27 1.63 -5.14 7.58
N ALA A 28 0.64 -4.56 8.27
CA ALA A 28 0.85 -3.44 9.19
C ALA A 28 -0.14 -3.50 10.37
N PRO A 29 0.25 -3.06 11.58
CA PRO A 29 -0.63 -3.14 12.75
C PRO A 29 -1.80 -2.16 12.70
N THR A 30 -1.63 -1.01 12.04
CA THR A 30 -2.67 0.02 11.90
C THR A 30 -2.48 0.80 10.60
N PRO A 31 -3.50 1.56 10.14
CA PRO A 31 -3.32 2.46 9.00
C PRO A 31 -2.18 3.46 9.20
N GLN A 32 -2.00 4.00 10.41
CA GLN A 32 -0.95 4.98 10.73
C GLN A 32 0.47 4.41 10.59
N ALA A 33 0.63 3.08 10.63
CA ALA A 33 1.91 2.43 10.44
C ALA A 33 2.34 2.31 8.95
N LEU A 34 1.46 2.63 8.00
CA LEU A 34 1.71 2.46 6.56
C LEU A 34 2.80 3.40 6.03
N ASP A 35 2.90 4.64 6.53
CA ASP A 35 3.98 5.56 6.16
C ASP A 35 5.35 5.02 6.59
N GLY A 36 5.46 4.49 7.81
CA GLY A 36 6.68 3.87 8.32
C GLY A 36 7.08 2.64 7.50
N LEU A 37 6.11 1.79 7.13
CA LEU A 37 6.34 0.63 6.28
C LEU A 37 6.90 1.02 4.91
N GLY A 38 6.34 2.05 4.28
CA GLY A 38 6.83 2.58 3.00
C GLY A 38 8.30 3.02 3.07
N LYS A 39 8.69 3.71 4.15
CA LYS A 39 10.07 4.14 4.41
C LYS A 39 11.02 2.93 4.55
N THR A 40 10.65 1.94 5.35
CA THR A 40 11.46 0.72 5.54
C THR A 40 11.65 -0.06 4.24
N LEU A 41 10.58 -0.20 3.42
CA LEU A 41 10.68 -0.87 2.12
C LEU A 41 11.61 -0.11 1.17
N ARG A 42 11.54 1.21 1.18
CA ARG A 42 12.42 2.06 0.36
C ARG A 42 13.88 1.88 0.79
N GLU A 43 14.19 1.98 2.07
CA GLU A 43 15.55 1.79 2.60
C GLU A 43 16.13 0.43 2.21
N ARG A 44 15.33 -0.63 2.33
CA ARG A 44 15.72 -1.99 1.91
C ARG A 44 16.05 -2.07 0.42
N ASN A 45 15.34 -1.33 -0.42
CA ASN A 45 15.56 -1.31 -1.87
C ASN A 45 16.73 -0.41 -2.27
N SER A 46 16.95 0.73 -1.60
CA SER A 46 18.08 1.62 -1.84
C SER A 46 19.43 0.95 -1.56
N VAL A 47 19.53 0.12 -0.51
CA VAL A 47 20.74 -0.68 -0.20
C VAL A 47 21.09 -1.67 -1.33
N ARG A 48 20.14 -2.01 -2.22
CA ARG A 48 20.35 -2.93 -3.35
C ARG A 48 20.89 -2.25 -4.63
N GLY A 49 21.35 -1.00 -4.54
CA GLY A 49 22.10 -0.35 -5.64
C GLY A 49 21.25 0.34 -6.70
N GLN A 50 19.97 0.61 -6.44
CA GLN A 50 19.15 1.50 -7.28
C GLN A 50 19.39 2.96 -6.86
N THR A 51 20.45 3.56 -7.38
CA THR A 51 20.71 5.01 -7.30
C THR A 51 19.94 5.75 -8.39
N GLU A 52 18.62 5.78 -8.27
CA GLU A 52 17.79 6.77 -8.94
C GLU A 52 17.02 7.57 -7.88
N ASP A 53 16.47 8.72 -8.26
CA ASP A 53 15.74 9.62 -7.35
C ASP A 53 14.82 8.83 -6.41
N PRO A 54 14.80 9.16 -5.11
CA PRO A 54 14.05 8.39 -4.13
C PRO A 54 12.55 8.53 -4.42
N VAL A 55 11.98 7.54 -5.11
CA VAL A 55 10.55 7.47 -5.32
C VAL A 55 9.90 6.88 -4.06
N ALA A 56 8.81 7.50 -3.61
CA ALA A 56 8.08 7.03 -2.44
C ALA A 56 7.42 5.67 -2.72
N ILE A 57 7.41 4.78 -1.72
CA ILE A 57 6.64 3.55 -1.72
C ILE A 57 5.43 3.80 -0.81
N LEU A 58 4.24 3.88 -1.40
CA LEU A 58 3.02 4.35 -0.75
C LEU A 58 1.98 3.24 -0.68
N ALA A 59 1.13 3.27 0.35
CA ALA A 59 0.01 2.35 0.45
C ALA A 59 -1.07 2.72 -0.57
N VAL A 60 -1.49 1.76 -1.38
CA VAL A 60 -2.53 1.95 -2.41
C VAL A 60 -3.74 1.04 -2.19
N TRP A 61 -3.63 0.06 -1.31
CA TRP A 61 -4.70 -0.83 -0.89
C TRP A 61 -4.38 -1.40 0.49
N TYR A 62 -5.41 -1.58 1.32
CA TYR A 62 -5.31 -2.38 2.53
C TYR A 62 -6.65 -3.02 2.88
N GLU A 63 -6.60 -4.13 3.61
CA GLU A 63 -7.76 -4.82 4.16
C GLU A 63 -7.51 -5.08 5.65
N GLU A 64 -8.51 -4.75 6.47
CA GLU A 64 -8.48 -5.06 7.90
C GLU A 64 -8.83 -6.53 8.13
N CYS A 65 -7.90 -7.25 8.74
CA CYS A 65 -8.03 -8.64 9.14
C CYS A 65 -8.22 -8.74 10.65
N GLU A 66 -8.74 -9.88 11.11
CA GLU A 66 -9.05 -10.10 12.52
C GLU A 66 -7.80 -10.03 13.42
N ASN A 67 -6.65 -10.48 12.92
CA ASN A 67 -5.39 -10.52 13.63
C ASN A 67 -4.20 -10.60 12.66
N GLU A 68 -2.98 -10.52 13.19
CA GLU A 68 -1.74 -10.57 12.42
C GLU A 68 -1.61 -11.86 11.57
N VAL A 69 -1.99 -13.01 12.12
CA VAL A 69 -1.94 -14.29 11.38
C VAL A 69 -2.88 -14.26 10.17
N ALA A 70 -4.09 -13.74 10.35
CA ALA A 70 -5.05 -13.57 9.26
C ALA A 70 -4.53 -12.59 8.19
N ALA A 71 -3.90 -11.48 8.60
CA ALA A 71 -3.28 -10.53 7.68
C ALA A 71 -2.12 -11.15 6.90
N LEU A 72 -1.28 -11.99 7.54
CA LEU A 72 -0.20 -12.71 6.88
C LEU A 72 -0.72 -13.71 5.84
N LEU A 73 -1.78 -14.45 6.17
CA LEU A 73 -2.42 -15.36 5.21
C LEU A 73 -2.99 -14.59 4.03
N ARG A 74 -3.67 -13.48 4.27
CA ARG A 74 -4.23 -12.62 3.24
C ARG A 74 -3.15 -12.02 2.33
N ALA A 75 -2.06 -11.54 2.91
CA ALA A 75 -0.89 -11.07 2.18
C ALA A 75 -0.28 -12.20 1.31
N ALA A 76 -0.20 -13.43 1.82
CA ALA A 76 0.31 -14.57 1.06
C ALA A 76 -0.62 -14.97 -0.10
N GLU A 77 -1.94 -14.87 0.07
CA GLU A 77 -2.92 -15.07 -1.02
C GLU A 77 -2.73 -14.04 -2.12
N ILE A 78 -2.69 -12.75 -1.77
CA ILE A 78 -2.52 -11.65 -2.75
C ILE A 78 -1.18 -11.80 -3.49
N SER A 79 -0.12 -12.20 -2.79
CA SER A 79 1.20 -12.43 -3.39
C SER A 79 1.23 -13.53 -4.45
N ARG A 80 0.27 -14.48 -4.42
CA ARG A 80 0.15 -15.54 -5.44
C ARG A 80 -0.65 -15.12 -6.66
N LEU A 81 -1.38 -14.01 -6.58
CA LEU A 81 -2.10 -13.46 -7.73
C LEU A 81 -1.10 -12.96 -8.78
N SER A 82 -1.48 -13.05 -10.06
CA SER A 82 -0.74 -12.37 -11.10
C SER A 82 -0.83 -10.86 -10.91
N HIS A 83 0.15 -10.14 -11.46
CA HIS A 83 0.22 -8.67 -11.35
C HIS A 83 -1.07 -7.96 -11.81
N CYS A 84 -1.69 -8.44 -12.90
CA CYS A 84 -2.97 -7.88 -13.37
C CYS A 84 -4.12 -8.06 -12.37
N TRP A 85 -4.16 -9.16 -11.62
CA TRP A 85 -5.18 -9.38 -10.60
C TRP A 85 -4.92 -8.55 -9.34
N GLN A 86 -3.65 -8.38 -8.95
CA GLN A 86 -3.27 -7.46 -7.87
C GLN A 86 -3.67 -6.02 -8.22
N ARG A 87 -3.44 -5.61 -9.47
CA ARG A 87 -3.89 -4.31 -9.99
C ARG A 87 -5.40 -4.18 -9.94
N GLY A 88 -6.14 -5.21 -10.39
CA GLY A 88 -7.60 -5.22 -10.33
C GLY A 88 -8.14 -5.05 -8.91
N LEU A 89 -7.49 -5.65 -7.90
CA LEU A 89 -7.83 -5.43 -6.49
C LEU A 89 -7.65 -3.96 -6.10
N ILE A 90 -6.50 -3.35 -6.42
CA ILE A 90 -6.23 -1.94 -6.15
C ILE A 90 -7.29 -1.06 -6.82
N GLU A 91 -7.53 -1.24 -8.12
CA GLU A 91 -8.43 -0.38 -8.90
C GLU A 91 -9.90 -0.52 -8.49
N SER A 92 -10.30 -1.70 -7.99
CA SER A 92 -11.66 -1.90 -7.46
C SER A 92 -11.93 -1.14 -6.16
N PHE A 93 -10.88 -0.85 -5.38
CA PHE A 93 -10.96 -0.19 -4.07
C PHE A 93 -10.53 1.28 -4.13
N ASN A 94 -9.49 1.58 -4.90
CA ASN A 94 -8.80 2.85 -5.01
C ASN A 94 -8.54 3.17 -6.50
N PRO A 95 -9.59 3.40 -7.30
CA PRO A 95 -9.48 3.62 -8.75
C PRO A 95 -8.65 4.86 -9.12
N GLN A 96 -8.57 5.84 -8.22
CA GLN A 96 -7.78 7.05 -8.40
C GLN A 96 -6.30 6.87 -8.03
N TRP A 97 -5.91 5.72 -7.46
CA TRP A 97 -4.55 5.46 -6.99
C TRP A 97 -4.07 6.47 -5.95
N LEU A 98 -4.94 6.83 -5.00
CA LEU A 98 -4.62 7.73 -3.90
C LEU A 98 -3.55 7.14 -2.98
N ASP A 99 -2.69 8.00 -2.45
CA ASP A 99 -1.81 7.68 -1.32
C ASP A 99 -2.61 7.49 -0.03
N LEU A 100 -2.81 6.23 0.36
CA LEU A 100 -3.51 5.87 1.59
C LEU A 100 -2.62 6.07 2.83
N SER A 101 -1.29 6.09 2.68
CA SER A 101 -0.38 6.38 3.79
C SER A 101 -0.56 7.83 4.25
N GLY A 102 -0.55 8.80 3.32
CA GLY A 102 -0.81 10.21 3.62
C GLY A 102 -2.21 10.44 4.23
N LEU A 103 -3.24 9.79 3.68
CA LEU A 103 -4.60 9.83 4.22
C LEU A 103 -4.67 9.34 5.67
N SER A 104 -3.98 8.24 5.98
CA SER A 104 -4.03 7.61 7.31
C SER A 104 -3.46 8.46 8.44
N VAL A 105 -2.56 9.38 8.12
CA VAL A 105 -1.92 10.31 9.06
C VAL A 105 -2.53 11.71 9.01
N GLY A 106 -3.61 11.90 8.25
CA GLY A 106 -4.28 13.20 8.12
C GLY A 106 -3.47 14.24 7.36
N PHE A 107 -2.60 13.81 6.44
CA PHE A 107 -1.83 14.74 5.61
C PHE A 107 -2.80 15.58 4.76
N PRO A 108 -2.64 16.92 4.71
CA PRO A 108 -3.65 17.81 4.13
C PRO A 108 -3.71 17.76 2.60
N TRP A 109 -2.75 17.10 1.95
CA TRP A 109 -2.66 16.97 0.51
C TRP A 109 -2.68 15.51 0.11
N ILE A 110 -3.51 15.18 -0.88
CA ILE A 110 -3.66 13.80 -1.32
C ILE A 110 -3.11 13.71 -2.72
N PHE A 111 -2.22 12.76 -2.94
CA PHE A 111 -1.57 12.56 -4.22
C PHE A 111 -2.04 11.26 -4.86
N THR A 112 -2.16 11.25 -6.18
CA THR A 112 -2.25 10.01 -6.94
C THR A 112 -0.85 9.52 -7.30
N LEU A 113 -0.61 8.22 -7.22
CA LEU A 113 0.66 7.64 -7.70
C LEU A 113 0.83 7.86 -9.21
N PRO A 114 2.06 8.10 -9.69
CA PRO A 114 2.35 8.20 -11.11
C PRO A 114 2.18 6.87 -11.82
N GLU A 115 1.78 6.91 -13.10
CA GLU A 115 1.58 5.70 -13.92
C GLU A 115 2.86 4.86 -14.01
N ARG A 116 4.00 5.51 -14.26
CA ARG A 116 5.31 4.89 -14.42
C ARG A 116 6.41 5.81 -13.88
N LYS A 117 7.62 5.26 -13.73
CA LYS A 117 8.77 6.00 -13.21
C LYS A 117 9.09 7.21 -14.10
N GLY A 118 9.48 8.31 -13.46
CA GLY A 118 9.78 9.59 -14.13
C GLY A 118 8.57 10.47 -14.42
N LEU A 119 7.34 10.04 -14.10
CA LEU A 119 6.16 10.91 -14.09
C LEU A 119 5.91 11.51 -12.70
N SER A 120 5.27 12.67 -12.66
CA SER A 120 4.97 13.39 -11.42
C SER A 120 3.77 12.81 -10.68
N TYR A 121 3.78 12.95 -9.35
CA TYR A 121 2.58 12.81 -8.53
C TYR A 121 1.58 13.94 -8.88
N HIS A 122 0.29 13.61 -8.88
CA HIS A 122 -0.76 14.60 -9.10
C HIS A 122 -1.50 14.87 -7.80
N LEU A 123 -1.58 16.15 -7.41
CA LEU A 123 -2.41 16.58 -6.29
C LEU A 123 -3.88 16.44 -6.66
N VAL A 124 -4.65 15.80 -5.78
CA VAL A 124 -6.10 15.74 -5.85
C VAL A 124 -6.66 16.95 -5.13
N THR A 125 -7.36 17.82 -5.86
CA THR A 125 -7.94 19.07 -5.33
C THR A 125 -9.39 18.92 -4.89
N ASP A 126 -10.07 17.87 -5.37
CA ASP A 126 -11.49 17.62 -5.14
C ASP A 126 -11.68 16.13 -4.82
N LEU A 127 -12.11 15.82 -3.59
CA LEU A 127 -12.52 14.47 -3.15
C LEU A 127 -14.02 14.38 -2.98
#